data_AF-A0A1Q5RH87-F1
#
_entry.id   AF-A0A1Q5RH87-F1
#
_cell.length_a   1.000
_cell.length_b   1.000
_cell.length_c   1.000
_cell.angle_alpha   90.00
_cell.angle_beta   90.00
_cell.angle_gamma   90.00
#
_symmetry.space_group_name_H-M   'P 1'
#
loop_
_entity.id
_entity.type
_entity.pdbx_description
1 polymer ?
#
loop_
_entity_poly.entity_id
_entity_poly.type
_entity_poly.pdbx_seq_one_letter_code
_entity_poly.pdbx_strand_id
1 'polypeptide(L)'
;PRIAGRLLRRVRDFASAADADKIDRKIADHALSALEVDAAGLDAMDRRYLTTIALNYGGGPVGVETMAAALSEPRDAIEDIIEPYLIQCGYLQRTPRGRLLTSHAFRHLGIAEPSRDAAAQFGLFGTDQAEDD
;
A
#
# COMPACT_ATOMS: atom_id res chain seq x y z
N PRO A 1 6.02 14.82 7.60
CA PRO A 1 5.61 13.88 6.53
C PRO A 1 6.83 13.31 5.75
N ARG A 2 7.15 12.03 5.97
CA ARG A 2 8.39 11.38 5.45
C ARG A 2 8.42 11.28 3.92
N ILE A 3 7.29 10.95 3.28
CA ILE A 3 7.18 10.79 1.82
C ILE A 3 7.27 12.12 1.09
N ALA A 4 6.58 13.16 1.56
CA ALA A 4 6.69 14.51 0.97
C ALA A 4 8.15 14.99 0.96
N GLY A 5 8.91 14.77 2.04
CA GLY A 5 10.33 15.10 2.08
C GLY A 5 11.21 14.23 1.17
N ARG A 6 10.85 12.94 0.97
CA ARG A 6 11.53 12.06 0.01
C ARG A 6 11.29 12.52 -1.43
N LEU A 7 10.03 12.78 -1.80
CA LEU A 7 9.66 13.23 -3.14
C LEU A 7 10.24 14.61 -3.45
N LEU A 8 10.21 15.55 -2.50
CA LEU A 8 10.80 16.87 -2.69
C LEU A 8 12.29 16.80 -3.00
N ARG A 9 13.05 15.96 -2.28
CA ARG A 9 14.48 15.75 -2.58
C ARG A 9 14.69 15.19 -3.99
N ARG A 10 13.90 14.19 -4.40
CA ARG A 10 14.01 13.62 -5.76
C ARG A 10 13.65 14.62 -6.85
N VAL A 11 12.57 15.39 -6.67
CA VAL A 11 12.17 16.44 -7.61
C VAL A 11 13.24 17.53 -7.70
N ARG A 12 13.85 17.91 -6.58
CA ARG A 12 14.97 18.85 -6.55
C ARG A 12 16.18 18.29 -7.31
N ASP A 13 16.56 17.05 -7.03
CA ASP A 13 17.72 16.43 -7.68
C ASP A 13 17.49 16.29 -9.20
N PHE A 14 16.26 15.99 -9.63
CA PHE A 14 15.85 16.02 -11.04
C PHE A 14 15.95 17.43 -11.65
N ALA A 15 15.45 18.45 -10.96
CA ALA A 15 15.51 19.83 -11.43
C ALA A 15 16.96 20.34 -11.55
N SER A 16 17.83 19.96 -10.61
CA SER A 16 19.26 20.26 -10.67
C SER A 16 19.94 19.55 -11.85
N ALA A 17 19.58 18.30 -12.16
CA ALA A 17 20.13 17.57 -13.31
C ALA A 17 19.61 18.10 -14.66
N ALA A 18 18.46 18.78 -14.67
CA ALA A 18 17.86 19.38 -15.85
C ALA A 18 18.22 20.87 -16.05
N ASP A 19 19.19 21.40 -15.28
CA ASP A 19 19.60 22.82 -15.26
C ASP A 19 18.42 23.80 -15.13
N ALA A 20 17.41 23.43 -14.33
CA ALA A 20 16.24 24.27 -14.12
C ALA A 20 16.50 25.36 -13.07
N ASP A 21 16.29 26.63 -13.44
CA ASP A 21 16.41 27.78 -12.53
C ASP A 21 15.40 27.74 -11.37
N LYS A 22 14.19 27.19 -11.59
CA LYS A 22 13.11 27.11 -10.60
C LYS A 22 12.30 25.83 -10.78
N ILE A 23 11.90 25.23 -9.65
CA ILE A 23 10.96 24.10 -9.64
C ILE A 23 9.54 24.66 -9.75
N ASP A 24 9.01 24.69 -10.96
CA ASP A 24 7.62 25.03 -11.24
C ASP A 24 6.73 23.77 -11.32
N ARG A 25 5.42 23.97 -11.54
CA ARG A 25 4.47 22.85 -11.67
C ARG A 25 4.86 21.89 -12.80
N LYS A 26 5.38 22.39 -13.92
CA LYS A 26 5.71 21.55 -15.09
C LYS A 26 6.90 20.65 -14.80
N ILE A 27 7.94 21.18 -14.18
CA ILE A 27 9.13 20.41 -13.79
C ILE A 27 8.78 19.39 -12.71
N ALA A 28 7.95 19.78 -11.73
CA ALA A 28 7.49 18.84 -10.70
C ALA A 28 6.68 17.69 -11.30
N ASP A 29 5.76 17.98 -12.21
CA ASP A 29 4.92 16.97 -12.88
C ASP A 29 5.77 16.03 -13.75
N HIS A 30 6.73 16.58 -14.49
CA HIS A 30 7.67 15.80 -15.29
C HIS A 30 8.57 14.91 -14.42
N ALA A 31 9.09 15.44 -13.31
CA ALA A 31 9.92 14.69 -12.37
C ALA A 31 9.12 13.56 -11.70
N LEU A 32 7.90 13.83 -11.24
CA LEU A 32 7.04 12.81 -10.61
C LEU A 32 6.62 11.73 -11.61
N SER A 33 6.32 12.12 -12.85
CA SER A 33 6.04 11.18 -13.95
C SER A 33 7.24 10.28 -14.25
N ALA A 34 8.45 10.86 -14.31
CA ALA A 34 9.69 10.12 -14.53
C ALA A 34 10.05 9.19 -13.35
N LEU A 35 9.62 9.54 -12.13
CA LEU A 35 9.74 8.70 -10.94
C LEU A 35 8.63 7.66 -10.82
N GLU A 36 7.75 7.59 -11.84
CA GLU A 36 6.57 6.73 -11.87
C GLU A 36 5.72 6.88 -10.60
N VAL A 37 5.54 8.11 -10.11
CA VAL A 37 4.65 8.42 -8.99
C VAL A 37 3.26 8.71 -9.53
N ASP A 38 2.25 8.01 -9.02
CA ASP A 38 0.88 8.22 -9.48
C ASP A 38 0.22 9.46 -8.86
N ALA A 39 -0.99 9.78 -9.31
CA ALA A 39 -1.74 10.94 -8.82
C ALA A 39 -2.12 10.84 -7.33
N ALA A 40 -2.13 9.63 -6.75
CA ALA A 40 -2.34 9.41 -5.33
C ALA A 40 -1.04 9.49 -4.52
N GLY A 41 0.10 9.75 -5.17
CA GLY A 41 1.42 9.85 -4.54
C GLY A 41 2.09 8.50 -4.27
N LEU A 42 1.57 7.40 -4.82
CA LEU A 42 2.18 6.08 -4.69
C LEU A 42 3.30 5.92 -5.72
N ASP A 43 4.46 5.47 -5.25
CA ASP A 43 5.57 5.13 -6.14
C ASP A 43 5.45 3.69 -6.69
N ALA A 44 6.43 3.29 -7.50
CA ALA A 44 6.46 1.95 -8.08
C ALA A 44 6.49 0.84 -7.02
N MET A 45 7.14 1.06 -5.87
CA MET A 45 7.20 0.06 -4.81
C MET A 45 5.86 -0.06 -4.07
N ASP A 46 5.21 1.07 -3.79
CA ASP A 46 3.89 1.11 -3.18
C ASP A 46 2.85 0.37 -4.06
N ARG A 47 2.85 0.64 -5.37
CA ARG A 47 1.97 -0.06 -6.32
C ARG A 47 2.28 -1.55 -6.41
N ARG A 48 3.57 -1.92 -6.42
CA ARG A 48 4.01 -3.31 -6.47
C ARG A 48 3.62 -4.07 -5.19
N TYR A 49 3.69 -3.41 -4.03
CA TYR A 49 3.19 -3.94 -2.75
C TYR A 49 1.68 -4.24 -2.82
N LEU A 50 0.86 -3.25 -3.22
CA LEU A 50 -0.59 -3.42 -3.32
C LEU A 50 -0.97 -4.49 -4.35
N THR A 51 -0.34 -4.45 -5.53
CA THR A 51 -0.61 -5.40 -6.61
C THR A 51 -0.26 -6.83 -6.20
N THR A 52 0.84 -7.02 -5.47
CA THR A 52 1.24 -8.33 -4.95
C THR A 52 0.17 -8.90 -4.02
N ILE A 53 -0.37 -8.10 -3.09
CA ILE A 53 -1.45 -8.56 -2.21
C ILE A 53 -2.74 -8.85 -3.01
N ALA A 54 -3.08 -7.99 -3.97
CA ALA A 54 -4.30 -8.13 -4.77
C ALA A 54 -4.27 -9.40 -5.63
N LEU A 55 -3.21 -9.60 -6.41
CA LEU A 55 -3.12 -10.66 -7.42
C LEU A 55 -2.65 -11.99 -6.85
N ASN A 56 -1.64 -11.99 -5.98
CA ASN A 56 -1.03 -13.25 -5.51
C ASN A 56 -1.76 -13.83 -4.31
N TYR A 57 -2.45 -12.98 -3.54
CA TYR A 57 -3.08 -13.38 -2.27
C TYR A 57 -4.57 -13.02 -2.18
N GLY A 58 -5.20 -12.65 -3.30
CA GLY A 58 -6.64 -12.35 -3.34
C GLY A 58 -7.06 -11.20 -2.41
N GLY A 59 -6.16 -10.26 -2.14
CA GLY A 59 -6.41 -9.16 -1.21
C GLY A 59 -6.03 -9.44 0.25
N GLY A 60 -5.49 -10.62 0.57
CA GLY A 60 -5.03 -11.00 1.91
C GLY A 60 -6.04 -11.79 2.75
N PRO A 61 -5.76 -12.06 4.05
CA PRO A 61 -4.64 -11.52 4.84
C PRO A 61 -3.28 -12.17 4.55
N VAL A 62 -2.21 -11.37 4.50
CA VAL A 62 -0.82 -11.83 4.24
C VAL A 62 0.14 -11.44 5.37
N GLY A 63 1.02 -12.36 5.78
CA GLY A 63 2.06 -12.10 6.79
C GLY A 63 3.14 -11.15 6.28
N VAL A 64 3.81 -10.42 7.19
CA VAL A 64 4.90 -9.50 6.81
C VAL A 64 6.09 -10.24 6.19
N GLU A 65 6.43 -11.40 6.75
CA GLU A 65 7.56 -12.21 6.27
C GLU A 65 7.31 -12.69 4.84
N THR A 66 6.06 -13.06 4.55
CA THR A 66 5.63 -13.43 3.20
C THR A 66 5.74 -12.25 2.23
N MET A 67 5.33 -11.05 2.65
CA MET A 67 5.47 -9.84 1.84
C MET A 67 6.94 -9.44 1.63
N ALA A 68 7.77 -9.56 2.66
CA ALA A 68 9.21 -9.33 2.59
C ALA A 68 9.87 -10.25 1.56
N ALA A 69 9.55 -11.55 1.63
CA ALA A 69 10.04 -12.53 0.66
C ALA A 69 9.54 -12.24 -0.77
N ALA A 70 8.24 -11.95 -0.94
CA ALA A 70 7.65 -11.70 -2.25
C ALA A 70 8.20 -10.43 -2.93
N LEU A 71 8.52 -9.40 -2.15
CA LEU A 71 9.04 -8.14 -2.67
C LEU A 71 10.57 -8.08 -2.72
N SER A 72 11.26 -9.04 -2.08
CA SER A 72 12.70 -9.02 -1.87
C SER A 72 13.16 -7.77 -1.11
N GLU A 73 12.35 -7.35 -0.15
CA GLU A 73 12.59 -6.17 0.69
C GLU A 73 12.67 -6.59 2.15
N PRO A 74 13.52 -5.95 2.98
CA PRO A 74 13.58 -6.26 4.39
C PRO A 74 12.27 -5.86 5.07
N ARG A 75 11.86 -6.67 6.05
CA ARG A 75 10.65 -6.46 6.84
C ARG A 75 10.55 -5.03 7.39
N ASP A 76 11.63 -4.51 7.97
CA ASP A 76 11.65 -3.19 8.58
C ASP A 76 11.35 -2.09 7.54
N ALA A 77 11.83 -2.23 6.30
CA ALA A 77 11.51 -1.29 5.23
C ALA A 77 10.01 -1.33 4.88
N ILE A 78 9.41 -2.52 4.84
CA ILE A 78 7.98 -2.65 4.63
C ILE A 78 7.20 -1.95 5.76
N GLU A 79 7.50 -2.27 7.02
CA GLU A 79 6.71 -1.80 8.16
C GLU A 79 6.91 -0.31 8.46
N ASP A 80 8.11 0.23 8.26
CA ASP A 80 8.49 1.59 8.68
C ASP A 80 8.50 2.61 7.54
N ILE A 81 8.52 2.15 6.28
CA ILE A 81 8.65 3.02 5.10
C ILE A 81 7.42 2.93 4.21
N ILE A 82 6.95 1.73 3.87
CA ILE A 82 5.88 1.52 2.88
C ILE A 82 4.50 1.58 3.54
N GLU A 83 4.25 0.71 4.52
CA GLU A 83 2.92 0.53 5.11
C GLU A 83 2.29 1.79 5.74
N PRO A 84 3.03 2.69 6.43
CA PRO A 84 2.42 3.83 7.11
C PRO A 84 1.57 4.72 6.19
N TYR A 85 2.01 4.93 4.95
CA TYR A 85 1.27 5.76 4.00
C TYR A 85 0.09 5.03 3.38
N LEU A 86 0.27 3.75 3.02
CA LEU A 86 -0.82 2.92 2.49
C LEU A 86 -1.96 2.78 3.50
N ILE A 87 -1.65 2.68 4.79
CA ILE A 87 -2.63 2.66 5.88
C ILE A 87 -3.30 4.04 6.01
N GLN A 88 -2.52 5.13 6.00
CA GLN A 88 -3.06 6.49 6.11
C GLN A 88 -4.02 6.84 4.96
N CYS A 89 -3.71 6.42 3.74
CA CYS A 89 -4.57 6.59 2.56
C CYS A 89 -5.74 5.59 2.50
N GLY A 90 -5.83 4.67 3.46
CA GLY A 90 -6.90 3.68 3.55
C GLY A 90 -6.82 2.59 2.47
N TYR A 91 -5.66 2.33 1.87
CA TYR A 91 -5.44 1.24 0.93
C TYR A 91 -5.16 -0.10 1.64
N LEU A 92 -4.57 -0.04 2.82
CA LEU A 92 -4.10 -1.20 3.57
C LEU A 92 -4.66 -1.20 5.00
N GLN A 93 -5.06 -2.38 5.47
CA GLN A 93 -5.43 -2.62 6.86
C GLN A 93 -4.51 -3.67 7.47
N ARG A 94 -3.94 -3.37 8.65
CA ARG A 94 -3.25 -4.36 9.49
C ARG A 94 -4.27 -5.10 10.35
N THR A 95 -4.21 -6.42 10.35
CA THR A 95 -5.03 -7.30 11.19
C THR A 95 -4.12 -8.28 11.94
N PRO A 96 -4.58 -8.93 13.03
CA PRO A 96 -3.80 -9.98 13.69
C PRO A 96 -3.39 -11.13 12.76
N ARG A 97 -4.16 -11.36 11.69
CA ARG A 97 -3.92 -12.42 10.70
C ARG A 97 -2.98 -11.99 9.57
N GLY A 98 -2.63 -10.71 9.48
CA GLY A 98 -1.80 -10.16 8.41
C GLY A 98 -2.37 -8.87 7.79
N ARG A 99 -1.87 -8.53 6.61
CA ARG A 99 -2.23 -7.33 5.86
C ARG A 99 -3.34 -7.63 4.87
N LEU A 100 -4.34 -6.77 4.86
CA LEU A 100 -5.55 -6.91 4.06
C LEU A 100 -5.75 -5.64 3.22
N LEU A 101 -6.00 -5.79 1.93
CA LEU A 101 -6.39 -4.66 1.09
C LEU A 101 -7.83 -4.25 1.37
N THR A 102 -8.09 -2.95 1.27
CA THR A 102 -9.44 -2.39 1.31
C THR A 102 -10.05 -2.31 -0.09
N SER A 103 -11.36 -2.10 -0.18
CA SER A 103 -12.05 -1.81 -1.43
C SER A 103 -11.50 -0.57 -2.14
N HIS A 104 -10.90 0.37 -1.40
CA HIS A 104 -10.25 1.55 -1.98
C HIS A 104 -9.01 1.17 -2.79
N ALA A 105 -8.21 0.21 -2.32
CA ALA A 105 -7.04 -0.27 -3.06
C ALA A 105 -7.42 -0.97 -4.37
N PHE A 106 -8.46 -1.80 -4.35
CA PHE A 106 -8.95 -2.46 -5.57
C PHE A 106 -9.41 -1.46 -6.62
N ARG A 107 -10.18 -0.44 -6.21
CA ARG A 107 -10.61 0.65 -7.09
C ARG A 107 -9.41 1.43 -7.66
N HIS A 108 -8.42 1.74 -6.84
CA HIS A 108 -7.20 2.43 -7.28
C HIS A 108 -6.40 1.62 -8.30
N LEU A 109 -6.27 0.32 -8.08
CA LEU A 109 -5.57 -0.60 -9.00
C LEU A 109 -6.39 -0.93 -10.26
N GLY A 110 -7.68 -0.60 -10.31
CA GLY A 110 -8.57 -0.98 -11.41
C GLY A 110 -8.84 -2.49 -11.46
N ILE A 111 -8.74 -3.19 -10.32
CA ILE A 111 -8.93 -4.65 -10.22
C ILE A 111 -10.29 -4.93 -9.58
N ALA A 112 -10.98 -5.96 -10.06
CA ALA A 112 -12.23 -6.41 -9.45
C ALA A 112 -12.00 -6.85 -8.00
N GLU A 113 -12.80 -6.34 -7.08
CA GLU A 113 -12.74 -6.75 -5.68
C GLU A 113 -13.21 -8.21 -5.55
N PRO A 114 -12.43 -9.09 -4.89
CA PRO A 114 -12.86 -10.46 -4.67
C PRO A 114 -14.08 -10.47 -3.75
N SER A 115 -15.06 -11.33 -4.04
CA SER A 115 -16.22 -11.54 -3.19
C SER A 115 -15.75 -12.09 -1.84
N ARG A 116 -15.64 -11.21 -0.83
CA ARG A 116 -15.33 -11.61 0.54
C ARG A 116 -16.62 -12.05 1.20
N ASP A 117 -16.75 -13.35 1.47
CA ASP A 117 -17.77 -13.85 2.38
C ASP A 117 -17.47 -13.30 3.79
N ALA A 118 -18.05 -12.14 4.09
CA ALA A 118 -17.98 -11.51 5.41
C ALA A 118 -18.51 -12.44 6.52
N ALA A 119 -19.31 -13.45 6.16
CA ALA A 119 -19.90 -14.43 7.05
C ALA A 119 -18.89 -15.45 7.62
N ALA A 120 -17.80 -15.76 6.92
CA ALA A 120 -16.89 -16.85 7.32
C ALA A 120 -15.96 -16.47 8.50
N GLN A 121 -15.78 -15.18 8.79
CA GLN A 121 -14.87 -14.73 9.86
C GLN A 121 -15.56 -14.40 11.18
N PHE A 122 -16.88 -14.18 11.20
CA PHE A 122 -17.62 -13.85 12.43
C PHE A 122 -18.38 -15.02 13.06
N GLY A 123 -18.50 -16.17 12.37
CA GLY A 123 -19.35 -17.28 12.80
C GLY A 123 -18.72 -18.32 13.75
N LEU A 124 -17.45 -18.18 14.16
CA LEU A 124 -16.74 -19.23 14.90
C LEU A 124 -16.72 -19.07 16.43
N PHE A 125 -17.30 -18.00 16.96
CA PHE A 125 -17.46 -17.80 18.40
C PHE A 125 -18.85 -17.23 18.72
N GLY A 126 -19.88 -18.08 18.62
CA GLY A 126 -21.23 -17.75 19.06
C GLY A 126 -22.03 -19.01 19.27
N THR A 127 -22.40 -19.25 20.54
CA THR A 127 -23.27 -20.32 21.06
C THR A 127 -22.66 -21.72 21.10
N ASP A 128 -21.83 -21.98 22.13
CA ASP A 128 -21.91 -23.27 22.81
C ASP A 128 -22.48 -23.02 24.22
N GLN A 129 -23.43 -23.89 24.56
CA GLN A 129 -24.46 -23.79 25.58
C GLN A 129 -23.95 -23.49 27.00
N ALA A 130 -24.58 -22.51 27.64
CA ALA A 130 -24.71 -22.42 29.10
C ALA A 130 -26.20 -22.55 29.44
N GLU A 131 -26.48 -23.07 30.65
CA GLU A 131 -27.78 -23.48 31.25
C GLU A 131 -28.07 -24.98 30.97
N ASP A 132 -27.86 -25.97 31.86
CA ASP A 132 -27.86 -26.04 33.33
C ASP A 132 -29.01 -25.25 33.97
N ASP A 133 -30.22 -25.83 33.91
CA ASP A 133 -31.21 -25.93 35.01
C ASP A 133 -32.32 -26.95 34.68
#